data_AF-A0ABD6X7V5-F1
#
_entry.id   AF-A0ABD6X7V5-F1
#
_cell.length_a   1.000
_cell.length_b   1.000
_cell.length_c   1.000
_cell.angle_alpha   90.00
_cell.angle_beta   90.00
_cell.angle_gamma   90.00
#
_symmetry.space_group_name_H-M   'P 1'
#
loop_
_entity.id
_entity.type
_entity.pdbx_description
1 polymer ?
#
loop_
_entity_poly.entity_id
_entity_poly.type
_entity_poly.pdbx_seq_one_letter_code
_entity_poly.pdbx_strand_id
1 'polypeptide(L)'
;MDILAALKNVEVLANGIDPISGEVLPECSPYNNPEVIRSLFTVIGAAKQPKKGKKSVEQKQKENILKGLPKNAGLPWAEEERDKLVQAFNANTSVDELSIIHDRTRGAIIAELKKQGLIEEFDSSI
;
A
#
# COMPACT_ATOMS: atom_id res chain seq x y z
N MET A 1 -3.01 1.92 -29.10
CA MET A 1 -4.21 2.29 -28.33
C MET A 1 -3.75 2.57 -26.91
N ASP A 2 -4.00 3.76 -26.40
CA ASP A 2 -3.72 4.07 -24.98
C ASP A 2 -4.80 3.47 -24.06
N ILE A 3 -4.52 3.46 -22.75
CA ILE A 3 -5.41 2.84 -21.77
C ILE A 3 -6.77 3.55 -21.66
N LEU A 4 -6.83 4.86 -21.94
CA LEU A 4 -8.09 5.62 -21.88
C LEU A 4 -8.98 5.23 -23.06
N ALA A 5 -8.40 5.12 -24.27
CA ALA A 5 -9.09 4.64 -25.45
C ALA A 5 -9.57 3.18 -25.29
N ALA A 6 -8.74 2.31 -24.70
CA ALA A 6 -9.12 0.93 -24.43
C ALA A 6 -10.29 0.85 -23.42
N LEU A 7 -10.21 1.60 -22.32
CA LEU A 7 -11.27 1.64 -21.31
C LEU A 7 -12.59 2.17 -21.88
N LYS A 8 -12.53 3.18 -22.76
CA LYS A 8 -13.71 3.69 -23.45
C LYS A 8 -14.39 2.59 -24.27
N ASN A 9 -13.63 1.83 -25.06
CA ASN A 9 -14.20 0.75 -25.87
C ASN A 9 -14.84 -0.34 -25.01
N VAL A 10 -14.18 -0.72 -23.91
CA VAL A 10 -14.70 -1.74 -22.98
C VAL A 10 -15.97 -1.25 -22.26
N GLU A 11 -16.03 0.04 -21.92
CA GLU A 11 -17.21 0.66 -21.31
C GLU A 11 -18.38 0.73 -22.28
N VAL A 12 -18.14 1.04 -23.55
CA VAL A 12 -19.17 1.03 -24.61
C VAL A 12 -19.72 -0.39 -24.82
N LEU A 13 -18.84 -1.41 -24.87
CA LEU A 13 -19.25 -2.81 -24.93
C LEU A 13 -20.08 -3.25 -23.71
N ALA A 14 -19.68 -2.85 -22.50
CA ALA A 14 -20.40 -3.17 -21.27
C ALA A 14 -21.82 -2.55 -21.22
N ASN A 15 -22.05 -1.48 -21.99
CA ASN A 15 -23.35 -0.85 -22.17
C ASN A 15 -24.14 -1.42 -23.36
N GLY A 16 -23.66 -2.51 -23.98
CA GLY A 16 -24.37 -3.16 -25.08
C GLY A 16 -24.29 -2.41 -26.41
N ILE A 17 -23.22 -1.65 -26.64
CA ILE A 17 -23.02 -0.84 -27.85
C ILE A 17 -21.74 -1.30 -28.57
N ASP A 18 -21.77 -1.33 -29.89
CA ASP A 18 -20.58 -1.57 -30.71
C ASP A 18 -19.66 -0.32 -30.67
N PRO A 19 -18.40 -0.45 -30.19
CA PRO A 19 -17.50 0.69 -30.04
C PRO A 19 -16.98 1.27 -31.37
N ILE A 20 -17.18 0.58 -32.49
CA ILE A 20 -16.78 1.01 -33.83
C ILE A 20 -17.95 1.68 -34.54
N SER A 21 -19.13 1.03 -34.59
CA SER A 21 -20.30 1.57 -35.31
C SER A 21 -21.16 2.51 -34.48
N GLY A 22 -21.14 2.37 -33.14
CA GLY A 22 -22.03 3.10 -32.23
C GLY A 22 -23.45 2.55 -32.18
N GLU A 23 -23.73 1.44 -32.85
CA GLU A 23 -25.04 0.80 -32.85
C GLU A 23 -25.26 -0.08 -31.60
N VAL A 24 -26.53 -0.30 -31.26
CA VAL A 24 -26.89 -1.22 -30.16
C VAL A 24 -26.62 -2.65 -30.60
N LEU A 25 -25.95 -3.41 -29.74
CA LEU A 25 -25.64 -4.82 -29.98
C LEU A 25 -26.93 -5.65 -29.96
N PRO A 26 -27.04 -6.68 -30.83
CA PRO A 26 -28.19 -7.59 -30.82
C PRO A 26 -28.41 -8.23 -29.45
N GLU A 27 -29.65 -8.54 -29.09
CA GLU A 27 -29.99 -9.14 -27.79
C GLU A 27 -29.25 -10.47 -27.53
N CYS A 28 -28.98 -11.24 -28.58
CA CYS A 28 -28.22 -12.49 -28.51
C CYS A 28 -26.69 -12.30 -28.43
N SER A 29 -26.20 -11.06 -28.41
CA SER A 29 -24.79 -10.76 -28.27
C SER A 29 -24.24 -11.28 -26.94
N PRO A 30 -23.05 -11.91 -26.91
CA PRO A 30 -22.43 -12.35 -25.67
C PRO A 30 -22.14 -11.17 -24.72
N TYR A 31 -21.98 -9.95 -25.24
CA TYR A 31 -21.80 -8.74 -24.44
C TYR A 31 -23.06 -8.31 -23.67
N ASN A 32 -24.24 -8.78 -24.08
CA ASN A 32 -25.50 -8.56 -23.37
C ASN A 32 -25.77 -9.64 -22.30
N ASN A 33 -24.91 -10.65 -22.17
CA ASN A 33 -25.03 -11.64 -21.11
C ASN A 33 -24.76 -10.98 -19.73
N PRO A 34 -25.64 -11.16 -18.72
CA PRO A 34 -25.47 -10.52 -17.41
C PRO A 34 -24.16 -10.84 -16.69
N GLU A 35 -23.58 -12.02 -16.89
CA GLU A 35 -22.28 -12.38 -16.34
C GLU A 35 -21.16 -11.60 -17.02
N VAL A 36 -21.17 -11.53 -18.34
CA VAL A 36 -20.18 -10.77 -19.13
C VAL A 36 -20.25 -9.28 -18.78
N ILE A 37 -21.44 -8.69 -18.71
CA ILE A 37 -21.62 -7.28 -18.31
C ILE A 37 -20.98 -7.03 -16.94
N ARG A 38 -21.27 -7.88 -15.94
CA ARG A 38 -20.69 -7.77 -14.60
C ARG A 38 -19.16 -7.90 -14.63
N SER A 39 -18.62 -8.85 -15.40
CA SER A 39 -17.18 -9.01 -15.57
C SER A 39 -16.54 -7.78 -16.18
N LEU A 40 -17.12 -7.18 -17.22
CA LEU A 40 -16.59 -5.97 -17.86
C LEU A 40 -16.58 -4.79 -16.90
N PHE A 41 -17.70 -4.52 -16.20
CA PHE A 41 -17.75 -3.44 -15.21
C PHE A 41 -16.79 -3.67 -14.04
N THR A 42 -16.56 -4.92 -13.63
CA THR A 42 -15.58 -5.26 -12.59
C THR A 42 -14.16 -4.90 -13.04
N VAL A 43 -13.79 -5.26 -14.27
CA VAL A 43 -12.47 -4.94 -14.83
C VAL A 43 -12.30 -3.43 -15.04
N ILE A 44 -13.30 -2.74 -15.57
CA ILE A 44 -13.30 -1.26 -15.69
C ILE A 44 -13.07 -0.62 -14.33
N GLY A 45 -13.82 -1.06 -13.31
CA GLY A 45 -13.68 -0.58 -11.94
C GLY A 45 -12.26 -0.77 -11.40
N ALA A 46 -11.70 -1.97 -11.55
CA ALA A 46 -10.34 -2.30 -11.13
C ALA A 46 -9.26 -1.49 -11.87
N ALA A 47 -9.45 -1.23 -13.17
CA ALA A 47 -8.51 -0.46 -13.98
C ALA A 47 -8.61 1.05 -13.73
N LYS A 48 -9.80 1.57 -13.41
CA LYS A 48 -10.04 2.96 -12.98
C LYS A 48 -9.60 3.20 -11.53
N GLN A 49 -9.42 2.16 -10.71
CA GLN A 49 -8.84 2.34 -9.38
C GLN A 49 -7.48 3.00 -9.55
N PRO A 50 -7.22 4.15 -8.89
CA PRO A 50 -5.88 4.68 -8.87
C PRO A 50 -4.99 3.56 -8.34
N LYS A 51 -3.98 3.14 -9.13
CA LYS A 51 -2.86 2.33 -8.61
C LYS A 51 -2.50 3.00 -7.30
N LYS A 52 -2.71 2.36 -6.15
CA LYS A 52 -2.49 2.97 -4.84
C LYS A 52 -1.13 3.66 -4.94
N GLY A 53 -1.14 4.99 -5.09
CA GLY A 53 0.09 5.73 -5.30
C GLY A 53 0.98 5.40 -4.12
N LYS A 54 2.30 5.47 -4.27
CA LYS A 54 3.18 5.46 -3.10
C LYS A 54 2.69 6.61 -2.21
N LYS A 55 1.91 6.28 -1.16
CA LYS A 55 1.39 7.26 -0.22
C LYS A 55 2.59 8.01 0.31
N SER A 56 2.48 9.33 0.39
CA SER A 56 3.54 10.13 0.96
C SER A 56 3.80 9.69 2.40
N VAL A 57 4.98 10.01 2.92
CA VAL A 57 5.36 9.69 4.31
C VAL A 57 4.32 10.29 5.27
N GLU A 58 3.88 11.52 5.00
CA GLU A 58 2.89 12.25 5.81
C GLU A 58 1.51 11.59 5.77
N GLN A 59 1.08 11.09 4.61
CA GLN A 59 -0.18 10.37 4.49
C GLN A 59 -0.16 9.07 5.31
N LYS A 60 0.96 8.32 5.26
CA LYS A 60 1.12 7.10 6.05
C LYS A 60 1.17 7.40 7.55
N GLN A 61 1.86 8.45 7.97
CA GLN A 61 1.89 8.87 9.37
C GLN A 61 0.49 9.22 9.89
N LYS A 62 -0.31 9.98 9.12
CA LYS A 62 -1.70 10.27 9.48
C LYS A 62 -2.54 9.00 9.61
N GLU A 63 -2.40 8.04 8.70
CA GLU A 63 -3.10 6.76 8.79
C GLU A 63 -2.68 5.92 10.00
N ASN A 64 -1.39 5.92 10.34
CA ASN A 64 -0.90 5.21 11.53
C ASN A 64 -1.54 5.79 12.80
N ILE A 65 -1.56 7.11 12.93
CA ILE A 65 -2.20 7.79 14.07
C ILE A 65 -3.69 7.44 14.15
N LEU A 66 -4.41 7.49 13.02
CA LEU A 66 -5.83 7.13 12.97
C LEU A 66 -6.11 5.66 13.35
N LYS A 67 -5.13 4.78 13.14
CA LYS A 67 -5.21 3.35 13.49
C LYS A 67 -4.70 3.05 14.91
N GLY A 68 -4.26 4.05 15.67
CA GLY A 68 -3.65 3.86 16.98
C GLY A 68 -2.27 3.18 16.92
N LEU A 69 -1.60 3.22 15.76
CA LEU A 69 -0.25 2.71 15.58
C LEU A 69 0.79 3.82 15.84
N PRO A 70 2.04 3.46 16.21
CA PRO A 70 3.13 4.42 16.27
C PRO A 70 3.28 5.18 14.94
N LYS A 71 3.52 6.49 15.01
CA LYS A 71 3.53 7.38 13.84
C LYS A 71 4.42 6.86 12.71
N ASN A 72 5.59 6.32 13.03
CA ASN A 72 6.57 5.84 12.06
C ASN A 72 6.50 4.33 11.76
N ALA A 73 5.44 3.65 12.19
CA ALA A 73 5.25 2.22 11.91
C ALA A 73 5.27 1.92 10.39
N GLY A 74 6.13 0.98 9.98
CA GLY A 74 6.27 0.54 8.59
C GLY A 74 6.88 1.58 7.63
N LEU A 75 7.36 2.72 8.14
CA LEU A 75 8.09 3.70 7.34
C LEU A 75 9.57 3.31 7.21
N PRO A 76 10.23 3.68 6.10
CA PRO A 76 11.68 3.51 5.99
C PRO A 76 12.40 4.30 7.09
N TRP A 77 13.59 3.83 7.47
CA TRP A 77 14.48 4.53 8.41
C TRP A 77 15.33 5.56 7.67
N ALA A 78 15.30 6.81 8.13
CA ALA A 78 16.24 7.84 7.68
C ALA A 78 17.63 7.61 8.31
N GLU A 79 18.69 8.11 7.67
CA GLU A 79 20.06 7.95 8.20
C GLU A 79 20.23 8.68 9.53
N GLU A 80 19.70 9.91 9.63
CA GLU A 80 19.76 10.71 10.85
C GLU A 80 18.96 10.09 11.99
N GLU A 81 17.90 9.34 11.66
CA GLU A 81 17.11 8.59 12.64
C GLU A 81 17.90 7.38 13.16
N ARG A 82 18.62 6.68 12.28
CA ARG A 82 19.49 5.57 12.68
C ARG A 82 20.61 6.05 13.61
N ASP A 83 21.25 7.17 13.29
CA ASP A 83 22.33 7.71 14.12
C ASP A 83 21.84 8.06 15.52
N LYS A 84 20.65 8.68 15.63
CA LYS A 84 20.02 8.96 16.92
C LYS A 84 19.69 7.69 17.71
N LEU A 85 19.20 6.65 17.03
CA LEU A 85 18.92 5.36 17.64
C LEU A 85 20.20 4.75 18.25
N VAL A 86 21.29 4.75 17.47
CA VAL A 86 22.60 4.21 17.90
C VAL A 86 23.14 5.00 19.10
N GLN A 87 23.08 6.33 19.05
CA GLN A 87 23.55 7.19 20.15
C GLN A 87 22.77 6.94 21.44
N ALA A 88 21.43 6.90 21.37
CA ALA A 88 20.58 6.67 22.52
C ALA A 88 20.75 5.25 23.09
N PHE A 89 20.90 4.24 22.23
CA PHE A 89 21.17 2.87 22.65
C PHE A 89 22.53 2.75 23.38
N ASN A 90 23.58 3.37 22.83
CA ASN A 90 24.91 3.41 23.47
C ASN A 90 24.91 4.22 24.79
N ALA A 91 23.91 5.08 25.01
CA ALA A 91 23.67 5.76 26.28
C ALA A 91 22.80 4.92 27.25
N ASN A 92 22.67 3.61 27.02
CA ASN A 92 21.89 2.67 27.83
C ASN A 92 20.38 2.97 27.87
N THR A 93 19.83 3.67 26.87
CA THR A 93 18.36 3.85 26.76
C THR A 93 17.70 2.51 26.42
N SER A 94 16.62 2.17 27.14
CA SER A 94 15.94 0.88 26.95
C SER A 94 15.22 0.80 25.60
N VAL A 95 14.99 -0.42 25.09
CA VAL A 95 14.24 -0.65 23.84
C VAL A 95 12.82 -0.05 23.90
N ASP A 96 12.19 -0.10 25.06
CA ASP A 96 10.84 0.43 25.25
C ASP A 96 10.83 1.97 25.19
N GLU A 97 11.80 2.64 25.80
CA GLU A 97 11.96 4.09 25.68
C GLU A 97 12.32 4.51 24.24
N LEU A 98 13.22 3.77 23.58
CA LEU A 98 13.56 3.98 22.17
C LEU A 98 12.34 3.86 21.26
N SER A 99 11.41 2.95 21.56
CA SER A 99 10.17 2.80 20.79
C SER A 99 9.29 4.05 20.85
N ILE A 100 9.26 4.71 22.01
CA ILE A 100 8.54 5.97 22.23
C ILE A 100 9.26 7.12 21.54
N ILE A 101 10.58 7.25 21.72
CA ILE A 101 11.40 8.34 21.14
C ILE A 101 11.30 8.37 19.62
N HIS A 102 11.30 7.20 18.98
CA HIS A 102 11.28 7.07 17.52
C HIS A 102 9.87 6.94 16.93
N ASP A 103 8.82 6.91 17.76
CA ASP A 103 7.46 6.58 17.34
C ASP A 103 7.39 5.28 16.49
N ARG A 104 8.11 4.25 16.92
CA ARG A 104 8.20 2.96 16.23
C ARG A 104 7.84 1.82 17.16
N THR A 105 7.47 0.68 16.59
CA THR A 105 7.19 -0.51 17.39
C THR A 105 8.48 -1.05 18.01
N ARG A 106 8.37 -1.68 19.18
CA ARG A 106 9.49 -2.39 19.84
C ARG A 106 10.21 -3.34 18.89
N GLY A 107 9.45 -4.11 18.11
CA GLY A 107 10.01 -5.02 17.10
C GLY A 107 10.81 -4.31 16.00
N ALA A 108 10.40 -3.11 15.57
CA ALA A 108 11.14 -2.33 14.59
C ALA A 108 12.47 -1.79 15.16
N ILE A 109 12.48 -1.40 16.44
CA ILE A 109 13.71 -0.98 17.15
C ILE A 109 14.70 -2.14 17.22
N ILE A 110 14.26 -3.31 17.70
CA ILE A 110 15.10 -4.51 17.80
C ILE A 110 15.66 -4.90 16.42
N ALA A 111 14.81 -4.91 15.39
CA ALA A 111 15.25 -5.25 14.05
C ALA A 111 16.31 -4.29 13.50
N GLU A 112 16.17 -2.98 13.76
CA GLU A 112 17.15 -2.00 13.32
C GLU A 112 18.45 -2.10 14.13
N LEU A 113 18.40 -2.25 15.45
CA LEU A 113 19.59 -2.48 16.28
C LEU A 113 20.35 -3.74 15.85
N LYS A 114 19.65 -4.83 15.53
CA LYS A 114 20.24 -6.06 14.98
C LYS A 114 20.92 -5.80 13.64
N LYS A 115 20.28 -5.04 12.76
CA LYS A 115 20.83 -4.65 11.45
C LYS A 115 22.10 -3.80 11.58
N GLN A 116 22.18 -2.96 12.61
CA GLN A 116 23.36 -2.17 12.94
C GLN A 116 24.44 -2.97 13.71
N GLY A 117 24.19 -4.24 14.04
CA GLY A 117 25.13 -5.10 14.78
C GLY A 117 25.27 -4.74 16.27
N LEU A 118 24.33 -4.00 16.84
CA LEU A 118 24.38 -3.55 18.24
C LEU A 118 23.81 -4.56 19.24
N ILE A 119 22.98 -5.47 18.75
CA ILE A 119 22.43 -6.58 19.53
C ILE A 119 22.58 -7.88 18.73
N GLU A 120 22.96 -8.94 19.43
CA GLU A 120 22.89 -10.30 18.90
C GLU A 120 21.48 -10.86 19.07
N GLU A 121 21.17 -11.91 18.30
CA GLU A 121 19.93 -12.65 18.43
C GLU A 121 19.89 -13.28 19.84
N PHE A 122 19.18 -12.63 20.78
CA PHE A 122 18.75 -13.34 21.98
C PHE A 122 17.79 -14.42 21.52
N ASP A 123 18.33 -15.61 21.34
CA ASP A 123 17.58 -16.85 21.21
C ASP A 123 16.65 -16.90 22.43
N SER A 124 15.37 -16.61 22.19
CA SER A 124 14.32 -16.84 23.18
C SER A 124 14.07 -18.34 23.25
N SER A 125 15.09 -19.06 23.73
CA SER A 125 15.01 -20.43 24.19
C SER A 125 15.12 -20.37 25.71
N ILE A 126 13.96 -20.38 26.37
CA ILE A 126 13.57 -21.11 27.61
C ILE A 126 12.21 -20.57 28.07
#